data_AF-A0A969U1V4-F1
#
_entry.id   AF-A0A969U1V4-F1
#
_cell.length_a   1.000
_cell.length_b   1.000
_cell.length_c   1.000
_cell.angle_alpha   90.00
_cell.angle_beta   90.00
_cell.angle_gamma   90.00
#
_symmetry.space_group_name_H-M   'P 1'
#
loop_
_entity.id
_entity.type
_entity.pdbx_description
1 polymer ?
#
loop_
_entity_poly.entity_id
_entity_poly.type
_entity_poly.pdbx_seq_one_letter_code
_entity_poly.pdbx_strand_id
1 'polypeptide(L)' 'MNRATFRQRFGVDVVERRQEAVDRFVRRGLLHVDEACVRLTEQGRFVSNAIIRELI' A
#
# COMPACT_ATOMS: atom_id res chain seq x y z
N MET A 1 -4.52 4.64 -2.69
CA MET A 1 -3.69 4.89 -3.88
C MET A 1 -4.15 4.02 -5.02
N ASN A 2 -4.33 4.59 -6.21
CA ASN A 2 -4.69 3.83 -7.42
C ASN A 2 -3.44 3.15 -8.01
N ARG A 3 -3.53 1.83 -8.26
CA ARG A 3 -2.42 1.00 -8.74
C ARG A 3 -2.05 1.30 -10.19
N ALA A 4 -3.03 1.51 -11.07
CA ALA A 4 -2.81 1.86 -12.47
C ALA A 4 -2.11 3.22 -12.61
N THR A 5 -2.55 4.24 -11.86
CA THR A 5 -1.88 5.55 -11.87
C THR A 5 -0.45 5.47 -11.34
N PHE A 6 -0.19 4.64 -10.32
CA PHE A 6 1.15 4.44 -9.81
C PHE A 6 2.05 3.75 -10.83
N ARG A 7 1.57 2.66 -11.44
CA ARG A 7 2.29 1.95 -12.51
C ARG A 7 2.58 2.85 -13.70
N GLN A 8 1.65 3.71 -14.10
CA GLN A 8 1.89 4.69 -15.18
C GLN A 8 3.02 5.67 -14.83
N ARG A 9 3.14 6.10 -13.57
CA ARG A 9 4.14 7.07 -13.12
C ARG A 9 5.53 6.45 -12.88
N PHE A 10 5.58 5.21 -12.42
CA PHE A 10 6.81 4.58 -11.94
C PHE A 10 7.22 3.31 -12.71
N GLY A 11 6.43 2.89 -13.71
CA GLY A 11 6.68 1.70 -14.52
C GLY A 11 6.45 0.35 -13.81
N VAL A 12 6.10 0.36 -12.52
CA VAL A 12 5.93 -0.83 -11.67
C VAL A 12 4.73 -0.70 -10.76
N ASP A 13 4.08 -1.80 -10.40
CA ASP A 13 3.01 -1.77 -9.41
C ASP A 13 3.56 -1.50 -7.99
N VAL A 14 2.81 -0.78 -7.17
CA VAL A 14 3.24 -0.50 -5.79
C VAL A 14 3.36 -1.77 -4.95
N VAL A 15 2.48 -2.75 -5.17
CA VAL A 15 2.49 -4.02 -4.44
C VAL A 15 3.73 -4.81 -4.85
N GLU A 16 4.08 -4.82 -6.13
CA GLU A 16 5.31 -5.47 -6.61
C GLU A 16 6.56 -4.80 -6.04
N ARG A 17 6.63 -3.46 -6.07
CA ARG A 17 7.80 -2.70 -5.62
C ARG A 17 8.06 -2.81 -4.11
N ARG A 18 7.00 -2.93 -3.30
CA ARG A 18 7.06 -2.93 -1.83
C ARG A 18 6.35 -4.16 -1.24
N GLN A 19 6.48 -5.30 -1.90
CA GLN A 19 5.73 -6.51 -1.57
C GLN A 19 5.83 -6.91 -0.09
N GLU A 20 7.05 -6.96 0.46
CA GLU A 20 7.25 -7.34 1.86
C GLU A 20 6.50 -6.43 2.84
N ALA A 21 6.58 -5.11 2.64
CA ALA A 21 5.92 -4.13 3.49
C ALA A 21 4.40 -4.21 3.33
N VAL A 22 3.91 -4.30 2.10
CA VAL A 22 2.48 -4.44 1.80
C VAL A 22 1.91 -5.70 2.44
N ASP A 23 2.54 -6.86 2.22
CA ASP A 23 2.09 -8.14 2.78
C ASP A 23 2.13 -8.14 4.31
N ARG A 24 3.13 -7.49 4.91
CA ARG A 24 3.20 -7.32 6.36
C ARG A 24 2.04 -6.47 6.89
N PHE A 25 1.72 -5.36 6.24
CA PHE A 25 0.64 -4.48 6.68
C PHE A 25 -0.75 -5.04 6.39
N VAL A 26 -0.93 -5.78 5.30
CA VAL A 26 -2.16 -6.53 5.02
C VAL A 26 -2.39 -7.60 6.09
N ARG A 27 -1.37 -8.41 6.42
CA ARG A 27 -1.46 -9.42 7.49
C ARG A 27 -1.80 -8.84 8.86
N ARG A 28 -1.40 -7.59 9.12
CA ARG A 28 -1.71 -6.86 10.35
C ARG A 28 -3.05 -6.13 10.31
N GLY A 29 -3.81 -6.24 9.21
CA GLY A 29 -5.10 -5.55 9.06
C GLY A 29 -4.97 -4.02 8.91
N LEU A 30 -3.80 -3.51 8.55
CA LEU A 30 -3.53 -2.08 8.40
C LEU A 30 -3.74 -1.57 6.97
N LEU A 31 -3.60 -2.46 5.99
CA LEU A 31 -3.88 -2.19 4.59
C LEU A 31 -4.93 -3.16 4.05
N HIS A 32 -5.76 -2.63 3.16
CA HIS A 32 -6.58 -3.41 2.24
C HIS A 32 -6.03 -3.20 0.83
N VAL A 33 -5.77 -4.29 0.13
CA VAL A 33 -5.28 -4.29 -1.25
C VAL A 33 -6.32 -4.99 -2.10
N ASP A 34 -6.82 -4.27 -3.10
CA ASP A 34 -7.64 -4.83 -4.17
C ASP A 34 -6.90 -4.68 -5.51
N GLU A 35 -7.53 -5.16 -6.59
CA GLU A 35 -6.94 -5.10 -7.94
C GLU A 35 -6.72 -3.66 -8.43
N ALA A 36 -7.53 -2.70 -7.97
CA ALA A 36 -7.50 -1.32 -8.43
C ALA A 36 -6.67 -0.40 -7.53
N CYS A 37 -6.61 -0.67 -6.22
CA CYS A 37 -6.07 0.27 -5.25
C CYS A 37 -5.58 -0.37 -3.93
N VAL A 38 -4.64 0.34 -3.30
CA VAL A 38 -4.16 0.10 -1.94
C VAL A 38 -4.79 1.15 -1.02
N ARG A 39 -5.49 0.71 0.03
CA ARG A 39 -6.21 1.57 0.97
C ARG A 39 -5.77 1.30 2.40
N LEU A 40 -5.72 2.34 3.23
CA LEU A 40 -5.60 2.19 4.67
C LEU A 40 -6.94 1.69 5.23
N THR A 41 -6.87 0.71 6.13
CA THR A 41 -8.01 0.37 6.98
C THR A 41 -8.23 1.47 8.03
N GLU A 42 -9.31 1.39 8.80
CA GLU A 42 -9.53 2.30 9.93
C GLU A 42 -8.37 2.26 10.92
N GLN A 43 -7.91 1.05 11.29
CA GLN A 43 -6.72 0.87 12.14
C GLN A 43 -5.45 1.42 11.49
N GLY A 44 -5.28 1.22 10.19
CA GLY A 44 -4.14 1.74 9.43
C GLY A 44 -4.05 3.27 9.45
N ARG A 45 -5.17 3.99 9.54
CA ARG A 45 -5.17 5.46 9.59
C ARG A 45 -4.44 6.01 10.82
N PHE A 46 -4.55 5.35 11.97
CA PHE A 46 -3.89 5.76 13.22
C PHE A 46 -2.36 5.74 13.11
N VAL A 47 -1.81 4.85 12.28
CA VAL A 47 -0.36 4.69 12.07
C VAL A 47 0.06 5.04 10.64
N SER A 48 -0.77 5.82 9.94
CA SER A 48 -0.61 6.14 8.52
C SER A 48 0.76 6.73 8.19
N ASN A 49 1.28 7.62 9.05
CA ASN A 49 2.61 8.23 8.86
C ASN A 49 3.74 7.18 8.82
N ALA A 50 3.68 6.14 9.65
CA ALA A 50 4.68 5.09 9.65
C ALA A 50 4.56 4.21 8.39
N ILE A 51 3.33 3.85 8.03
CA ILE A 51 3.04 3.07 6.81
C ILE A 51 3.52 3.80 5.57
N ILE A 52 3.22 5.10 5.44
CA ILE A 52 3.59 5.90 4.26
C ILE A 52 5.12 5.97 4.10
N ARG A 53 5.87 6.15 5.20
CA ARG A 53 7.34 6.21 5.14
C ARG A 53 7.97 4.93 4.61
N GLU A 54 7.38 3.77 4.88
CA GLU A 54 7.90 2.49 4.39
C GLU A 54 7.48 2.18 2.95
N LEU A 55 6.40 2.81 2.45
CA LEU A 55 5.87 2.56 1.11
C LEU A 55 6.43 3.50 0.04
N ILE A 56 7.00 4.66 0.42
CA ILE A 56 7.62 5.62 -0.52
C ILE A 56 9.03 5.15 -0.95
#